data_AF-A0A1Y0MSX4-F1
#
_entry.id   AF-A0A1Y0MSX4-F1
#
_cell.length_a   1.000
_cell.length_b   1.000
_cell.length_c   1.000
_cell.angle_alpha   90.00
_cell.angle_beta   90.00
_cell.angle_gamma   90.00
#
_symmetry.space_group_name_H-M   'P 1'
#
loop_
_entity.id
_entity.type
_entity.pdbx_description
1 polymer ?
#
loop_
_entity_poly.entity_id
_entity_poly.type
_entity_poly.pdbx_seq_one_letter_code
_entity_poly.pdbx_strand_id
1 'polypeptide(L)'
;MSESENKKSDDIFDGFENAAEKAKEAASKAGDAAEEAAKNIKESWNELQESKSNKRVLAGILALVFGGIGLHKFVLGYNKEGLMLLIGTLVLGVISFGLLTWAIWVITVVEGIIYLTKSDAEFYHTYQENKRPWF
;
A
#
# COMPACT_ATOMS: atom_id res chain seq x y z
N MET A 1 27.75 2.81 -13.92
CA MET A 1 26.76 1.77 -13.57
C MET A 1 25.31 2.27 -13.67
N SER A 2 25.04 3.59 -13.64
CA SER A 2 23.69 4.19 -13.69
C SER A 2 23.10 4.39 -15.11
N GLU A 3 23.94 4.58 -16.13
CA GLU A 3 23.48 4.88 -17.51
C GLU A 3 22.72 3.71 -18.17
N SER A 4 23.09 2.47 -17.85
CA SER A 4 22.52 1.25 -18.45
C SER A 4 21.18 0.84 -17.87
N GLU A 5 20.88 1.24 -16.63
CA GLU A 5 19.59 0.95 -15.98
C GLU A 5 18.50 1.93 -16.42
N ASN A 6 18.85 3.20 -16.64
CA ASN A 6 17.91 4.21 -17.11
C ASN A 6 17.39 3.89 -18.51
N LYS A 7 18.31 3.57 -19.44
CA LYS A 7 17.96 3.17 -20.81
C LYS A 7 17.03 1.96 -20.86
N LYS A 8 17.25 0.97 -19.98
CA LYS A 8 16.41 -0.23 -19.91
C LYS A 8 15.02 0.07 -19.35
N SER A 9 14.89 1.02 -18.43
CA SER A 9 13.60 1.48 -17.92
C SER A 9 12.82 2.24 -19.00
N ASP A 10 13.51 3.10 -19.74
CA ASP A 10 12.93 3.88 -20.84
C ASP A 10 12.44 2.95 -21.97
N ASP A 11 13.26 1.96 -22.37
CA ASP A 11 12.89 0.97 -23.39
C ASP A 11 11.67 0.12 -22.99
N ILE A 12 11.50 -0.17 -21.69
CA ILE A 12 10.33 -0.90 -21.16
C ILE A 12 9.09 0.00 -21.15
N PHE A 13 9.25 1.27 -20.79
CA PHE A 13 8.15 2.24 -20.76
C PHE A 13 7.63 2.52 -22.17
N ASP A 14 8.54 2.74 -23.12
CA ASP A 14 8.24 2.92 -24.54
C ASP A 14 7.56 1.68 -25.13
N GLY A 15 8.03 0.49 -24.76
CA GLY A 15 7.41 -0.78 -25.17
C GLY A 15 5.98 -0.93 -24.65
N PHE A 16 5.70 -0.43 -23.44
CA PHE A 16 4.37 -0.47 -22.84
C PHE A 16 3.43 0.56 -23.49
N GLU A 17 3.92 1.76 -23.77
CA GLU A 17 3.16 2.83 -24.43
C GLU A 17 2.77 2.44 -25.86
N ASN A 18 3.69 1.81 -26.60
CA ASN A 18 3.44 1.30 -27.95
C ASN A 18 2.41 0.15 -27.97
N ALA A 19 2.44 -0.72 -26.94
CA ALA A 19 1.46 -1.79 -26.78
C ALA A 19 0.06 -1.23 -26.42
N ALA A 20 0.01 -0.21 -25.56
CA ALA A 20 -1.22 0.49 -25.22
C ALA A 20 -1.82 1.24 -26.43
N GLU A 21 -0.97 1.87 -27.25
CA GLU A 21 -1.38 2.55 -28.48
C GLU A 21 -1.94 1.55 -29.51
N LYS A 22 -1.28 0.40 -29.70
CA LYS A 22 -1.77 -0.67 -30.57
C LYS A 22 -3.07 -1.29 -30.07
N ALA A 23 -3.24 -1.46 -28.77
CA ALA A 23 -4.50 -1.92 -28.19
C ALA A 23 -5.63 -0.90 -28.42
N LYS A 24 -5.31 0.40 -28.33
CA LYS A 24 -6.24 1.51 -28.61
C LYS A 24 -6.60 1.62 -30.09
N GLU A 25 -5.65 1.36 -31.00
CA GLU A 25 -5.88 1.34 -32.45
C GLU A 25 -6.64 0.07 -32.89
N ALA A 26 -6.35 -1.08 -32.29
CA ALA A 26 -7.14 -2.29 -32.49
C ALA A 26 -8.57 -2.11 -31.96
N ALA A 27 -8.74 -1.40 -30.84
CA ALA A 27 -10.04 -1.06 -30.30
C ALA A 27 -10.84 -0.11 -31.20
N SER A 28 -10.18 0.83 -31.90
CA SER A 28 -10.87 1.73 -32.84
C SER A 28 -11.33 1.04 -34.13
N LYS A 29 -10.71 -0.10 -34.49
CA LYS A 29 -11.01 -0.87 -35.71
C LYS A 29 -11.98 -2.03 -35.49
N ALA A 30 -12.24 -2.44 -34.25
CA ALA A 30 -13.02 -3.63 -33.90
C ALA A 30 -14.28 -3.35 -33.05
N GLY A 31 -15.08 -2.34 -33.43
CA GLY A 31 -16.49 -2.15 -33.02
C GLY A 31 -16.87 -2.39 -31.54
N ASP A 32 -18.09 -2.85 -31.32
CA ASP A 32 -18.76 -2.91 -30.01
C ASP A 32 -18.09 -3.85 -29.00
N ALA A 33 -17.51 -4.96 -29.47
CA ALA A 33 -16.83 -5.95 -28.61
C ALA A 33 -15.51 -5.41 -28.02
N ALA A 34 -14.79 -4.57 -28.77
CA ALA A 34 -13.57 -3.95 -28.29
C ALA A 34 -13.86 -2.74 -27.38
N GLU A 35 -14.99 -2.03 -27.60
CA GLU A 35 -15.46 -0.99 -26.68
C GLU A 35 -15.87 -1.60 -25.32
N GLU A 36 -16.53 -2.75 -25.32
CA GLU A 36 -16.88 -3.49 -24.11
C GLU A 36 -15.62 -4.02 -23.39
N ALA A 37 -14.63 -4.54 -24.12
CA ALA A 37 -13.34 -4.92 -23.54
C ALA A 37 -12.57 -3.72 -22.97
N ALA A 38 -12.56 -2.59 -23.67
CA ALA A 38 -11.92 -1.36 -23.20
C ALA A 38 -12.61 -0.79 -21.96
N LYS A 39 -13.96 -0.88 -21.87
CA LYS A 39 -14.73 -0.45 -20.72
C LYS A 39 -14.46 -1.34 -19.51
N ASN A 40 -14.46 -2.67 -19.69
CA ASN A 40 -14.08 -3.62 -18.64
C ASN A 40 -12.64 -3.42 -18.16
N ILE A 41 -11.69 -3.24 -19.08
CA ILE A 41 -10.29 -2.94 -18.74
C ILE A 41 -10.19 -1.63 -17.97
N LYS A 42 -10.91 -0.58 -18.37
CA LYS A 42 -10.92 0.72 -17.69
C LYS A 42 -11.56 0.63 -16.30
N GLU A 43 -12.64 -0.12 -16.14
CA GLU A 43 -13.28 -0.38 -14.85
C GLU A 43 -12.33 -1.18 -13.94
N SER A 44 -11.69 -2.24 -14.44
CA SER A 44 -10.64 -2.97 -13.70
C SER A 44 -9.43 -2.10 -13.36
N TRP A 45 -8.99 -1.19 -14.23
CA TRP A 45 -7.92 -0.24 -13.93
C TRP A 45 -8.32 0.78 -12.87
N ASN A 46 -9.57 1.24 -12.89
CA ASN A 46 -10.10 2.13 -11.87
C ASN A 46 -10.21 1.41 -10.52
N GLU A 47 -10.68 0.15 -10.48
CA GLU A 47 -10.66 -0.69 -9.27
C GLU A 47 -9.24 -0.91 -8.75
N LEU A 48 -8.27 -1.19 -9.65
CA LEU A 48 -6.87 -1.34 -9.26
C LEU A 48 -6.27 -0.02 -8.75
N GLN A 49 -6.61 1.13 -9.35
CA GLN A 49 -6.16 2.43 -8.89
C GLN A 49 -6.81 2.83 -7.56
N GLU A 50 -8.08 2.50 -7.37
CA GLU A 50 -8.80 2.67 -6.10
C GLU A 50 -8.19 1.75 -5.03
N SER A 51 -7.80 0.52 -5.39
CA SER A 51 -7.02 -0.37 -4.51
C SER A 51 -5.63 0.19 -4.18
N LYS A 52 -5.02 0.97 -5.09
CA LYS A 52 -3.75 1.68 -4.84
C LYS A 52 -3.93 2.83 -3.83
N SER A 53 -5.11 3.45 -3.79
CA SER A 53 -5.49 4.36 -2.70
C SER A 53 -5.71 3.58 -1.39
N ASN A 54 -6.13 2.33 -1.49
CA ASN A 54 -6.37 1.47 -0.35
C ASN A 54 -5.09 0.82 0.20
N LYS A 55 -4.46 1.52 1.15
CA LYS A 55 -3.24 1.06 1.82
C LYS A 55 -3.48 -0.07 2.83
N ARG A 56 -4.68 -0.67 2.89
CA ARG A 56 -5.06 -1.71 3.87
C ARG A 56 -4.07 -2.87 3.89
N VAL A 57 -3.88 -3.53 2.75
CA VAL A 57 -3.01 -4.71 2.64
C VAL A 57 -1.57 -4.35 2.96
N LEU A 58 -1.08 -3.23 2.43
CA LEU A 58 0.28 -2.75 2.67
C LEU A 58 0.51 -2.42 4.16
N ALA A 59 -0.41 -1.69 4.78
CA ALA A 59 -0.34 -1.36 6.20
C ALA A 59 -0.44 -2.61 7.08
N GLY A 60 -1.29 -3.58 6.73
CA GLY A 60 -1.43 -4.85 7.46
C GLY A 60 -0.16 -5.70 7.42
N ILE A 61 0.43 -5.90 6.23
CA ILE A 61 1.68 -6.66 6.08
C ILE A 61 2.85 -5.95 6.79
N LEU A 62 2.95 -4.62 6.64
CA LEU A 62 3.98 -3.84 7.34
C LEU A 62 3.80 -3.87 8.86
N ALA A 63 2.57 -3.98 9.36
CA ALA A 63 2.32 -4.11 10.79
C ALA A 63 2.75 -5.49 11.32
N LEU A 64 2.63 -6.55 10.51
CA LEU A 64 3.09 -7.88 10.90
C LEU A 64 4.63 -8.02 10.86
N VAL A 65 5.26 -7.57 9.79
CA VAL A 65 6.72 -7.73 9.60
C VAL A 65 7.51 -6.67 10.35
N PHE A 66 7.01 -5.43 10.35
CA PHE A 66 7.68 -4.25 10.86
C PHE A 66 6.83 -3.49 11.89
N GLY A 67 5.94 -4.20 12.59
CA GLY A 67 5.07 -3.63 13.62
C GLY A 67 5.82 -2.91 14.73
N GLY A 68 6.85 -3.57 15.27
CA GLY A 68 7.64 -3.05 16.39
C GLY A 68 8.36 -1.72 16.12
N ILE A 69 8.64 -1.40 14.85
CA ILE A 69 9.24 -0.12 14.45
C ILE A 69 8.21 0.93 13.99
N GLY A 70 6.95 0.55 13.81
CA GLY A 70 5.86 1.47 13.48
C GLY A 70 5.72 1.82 11.99
N LEU A 71 6.39 1.11 11.07
CA LEU A 71 6.35 1.40 9.61
C LEU A 71 4.93 1.49 9.03
N HIS A 72 4.02 0.66 9.52
CA HIS A 72 2.61 0.65 9.11
C HIS A 72 1.87 1.96 9.38
N LYS A 73 2.27 2.73 10.41
CA LYS A 73 1.70 4.05 10.73
C LYS A 73 2.19 5.11 9.73
N PHE A 74 3.45 5.05 9.31
CA PHE A 74 4.02 5.98 8.34
C PHE A 74 3.35 5.87 6.96
N VAL A 75 2.98 4.66 6.53
CA VAL A 75 2.27 4.45 5.25
C VAL A 75 0.90 5.12 5.24
N LEU A 76 0.23 5.19 6.40
CA LEU A 76 -1.06 5.86 6.58
C LEU A 76 -0.93 7.37 6.78
N GLY A 77 0.29 7.90 6.86
CA GLY A 77 0.54 9.33 7.11
C GLY A 77 0.56 9.72 8.58
N TYR A 78 0.54 8.74 9.49
CA TYR A 78 0.65 8.94 10.94
C TYR A 78 2.12 9.06 11.37
N ASN A 79 2.80 10.07 10.84
CA ASN A 79 4.24 10.25 11.08
C ASN A 79 4.58 10.51 12.56
N LYS A 80 3.66 11.18 13.30
CA LYS A 80 3.87 11.48 14.72
C LYS A 80 3.75 10.22 15.57
N GLU A 81 2.75 9.41 15.28
CA GLU A 81 2.43 8.19 16.01
C GLU A 81 3.41 7.07 15.66
N GLY A 82 3.80 6.95 14.39
CA GLY A 82 4.88 6.05 13.97
C GLY A 82 6.20 6.39 14.65
N LEU A 83 6.54 7.68 14.77
CA LEU A 83 7.75 8.11 15.47
C LEU A 83 7.66 7.87 16.99
N MET A 84 6.49 8.11 17.60
CA MET A 84 6.27 7.81 19.01
C MET A 84 6.43 6.30 19.27
N LEU A 85 5.92 5.45 18.39
CA LEU A 85 6.05 4.00 18.48
C LEU A 85 7.52 3.59 18.36
N LEU A 86 8.26 4.13 17.40
CA LEU A 86 9.69 3.88 17.23
C LEU A 86 10.51 4.26 18.46
N ILE A 87 10.33 5.48 18.96
CA ILE A 87 11.04 5.99 20.15
C ILE A 87 10.60 5.19 21.39
N GLY A 88 9.31 4.90 21.53
CA GLY A 88 8.75 4.12 22.63
C GLY A 88 9.35 2.71 22.68
N THR A 89 9.34 1.99 21.55
CA THR A 89 9.96 0.66 21.43
C THR A 89 11.45 0.71 21.77
N LEU A 90 12.18 1.74 21.31
CA LEU A 90 13.62 1.86 21.56
C LEU A 90 13.92 2.18 23.04
N VAL A 91 13.28 3.20 23.60
CA VAL A 91 13.49 3.64 24.98
C VAL A 91 13.01 2.59 25.97
N LEU A 92 11.79 2.07 25.78
CA LEU A 92 11.26 1.01 26.65
C LEU A 92 12.04 -0.28 26.47
N GLY A 93 12.47 -0.62 25.26
CA GLY A 93 13.30 -1.80 25.02
C GLY A 93 14.64 -1.75 25.74
N VAL A 94 15.32 -0.60 25.72
CA VAL A 94 16.59 -0.40 26.42
C VAL A 94 16.41 -0.40 27.95
N ILE A 95 15.39 0.29 28.47
CA ILE A 95 15.16 0.40 29.92
C ILE A 95 14.67 -0.92 30.53
N SER A 96 13.83 -1.68 29.81
CA SER A 96 13.18 -2.88 30.33
C SER A 96 13.86 -4.20 29.95
N PHE A 97 15.08 -4.15 29.37
CA PHE A 97 15.74 -5.32 28.79
C PHE A 97 14.84 -6.12 27.83
N GLY A 98 13.98 -5.43 27.09
CA GLY A 98 13.09 -6.04 26.09
C GLY A 98 11.74 -6.56 26.58
N LEU A 99 11.46 -6.55 27.90
CA LEU A 99 10.20 -7.11 28.43
C LEU A 99 8.96 -6.29 28.03
N LEU A 100 9.03 -4.96 28.10
CA LEU A 100 7.92 -4.10 27.65
C LEU A 100 7.77 -4.08 26.13
N THR A 101 8.85 -4.38 25.40
CA THR A 101 8.85 -4.45 23.94
C THR A 101 7.98 -5.58 23.43
N TRP A 102 7.87 -6.69 24.19
CA TRP A 102 6.98 -7.79 23.86
C TRP A 102 5.50 -7.36 23.83
N ALA A 103 5.06 -6.56 24.81
CA ALA A 103 3.68 -6.06 24.86
C ALA A 103 3.37 -5.14 23.66
N ILE A 104 4.30 -4.26 23.30
CA ILE A 104 4.18 -3.38 22.13
C ILE A 104 4.11 -4.20 20.84
N TRP A 105 4.93 -5.25 20.73
CA TRP A 105 4.93 -6.12 19.56
C TRP A 105 3.56 -6.80 19.37
N VAL A 106 2.99 -7.37 20.44
CA VAL A 106 1.66 -7.99 20.39
C VAL A 106 0.60 -6.99 19.94
N ILE A 107 0.60 -5.76 20.48
CA ILE A 107 -0.32 -4.68 20.07
C ILE A 107 -0.21 -4.43 18.56
N THR A 108 1.02 -4.30 18.04
CA THR A 108 1.24 -4.01 16.62
C THR A 108 0.86 -5.17 15.69
N VAL A 109 1.04 -6.41 16.13
CA VAL A 109 0.61 -7.61 15.38
C VAL A 109 -0.91 -7.68 15.32
N VAL A 110 -1.59 -7.46 16.46
CA VAL A 110 -3.06 -7.40 16.50
C VAL A 110 -3.57 -6.30 15.57
N GLU A 111 -2.86 -5.18 15.48
CA GLU A 111 -3.26 -4.07 14.61
C GLU A 111 -3.10 -4.45 13.13
N GLY A 112 -2.03 -5.16 12.78
CA GLY A 112 -1.86 -5.72 11.44
C GLY A 112 -2.95 -6.71 11.06
N ILE A 113 -3.39 -7.57 11.98
CA ILE A 113 -4.52 -8.48 11.75
C ILE A 113 -5.82 -7.69 11.57
N ILE A 114 -6.07 -6.67 12.39
CA ILE A 114 -7.27 -5.82 12.27
C ILE A 114 -7.30 -5.12 10.91
N TYR A 115 -6.16 -4.63 10.43
CA TYR A 115 -6.08 -4.03 9.10
C TYR A 115 -6.42 -5.05 8.01
N LEU A 116 -5.86 -6.26 8.07
CA LEU A 116 -6.12 -7.30 7.06
C LEU A 116 -7.55 -7.87 7.12
N THR A 117 -8.18 -7.84 8.29
CA THR A 117 -9.54 -8.40 8.50
C THR A 117 -10.66 -7.40 8.25
N LYS A 118 -10.39 -6.09 8.29
CA LYS A 118 -11.37 -5.05 7.94
C LYS A 118 -11.66 -5.01 6.45
N SER A 119 -12.86 -4.59 6.05
CA SER A 119 -13.16 -4.32 4.64
C SER A 119 -12.38 -3.11 4.13
N ASP A 120 -12.14 -3.05 2.82
CA ASP A 120 -11.44 -1.93 2.17
C ASP A 120 -12.09 -0.58 2.48
N ALA A 121 -13.43 -0.50 2.38
CA ALA A 121 -14.19 0.71 2.65
C ALA A 121 -14.10 1.12 4.13
N GLU A 122 -14.29 0.18 5.06
CA GLU A 122 -14.15 0.48 6.49
C GLU A 122 -12.74 0.93 6.85
N PHE A 123 -11.72 0.31 6.26
CA PHE A 123 -10.34 0.68 6.49
C PHE A 123 -10.08 2.12 6.03
N TYR A 124 -10.54 2.46 4.83
CA TYR A 124 -10.39 3.80 4.28
C TYR A 124 -11.07 4.85 5.16
N HIS A 125 -12.36 4.66 5.49
CA HIS A 125 -13.09 5.57 6.35
C HIS A 125 -12.45 5.70 7.73
N THR A 126 -11.99 4.60 8.34
CA THR A 126 -11.47 4.63 9.72
C THR A 126 -10.04 5.18 9.80
N TYR A 127 -9.14 4.69 8.95
CA TYR A 127 -7.70 4.89 9.07
C TYR A 127 -7.09 5.82 8.02
N GLN A 128 -7.82 6.21 6.98
CA GLN A 128 -7.33 7.20 6.01
C GLN A 128 -8.11 8.52 6.11
N GLU A 129 -9.44 8.46 6.18
CA GLU A 129 -10.30 9.64 6.26
C GLU A 129 -10.40 10.18 7.70
N ASN A 130 -10.89 9.36 8.63
CA ASN A 130 -11.04 9.77 10.04
C ASN A 130 -9.73 9.76 10.83
N LYS A 131 -8.64 9.33 10.20
CA LYS A 131 -7.29 9.35 10.77
C LYS A 131 -7.20 8.75 12.19
N ARG A 132 -7.88 7.63 12.45
CA ARG A 132 -7.78 6.91 13.72
C ARG A 132 -6.40 6.25 13.84
N PRO A 133 -5.49 6.73 14.69
CA PRO A 133 -4.21 6.08 14.91
C PRO A 133 -4.40 5.07 16.02
N TRP A 134 -4.15 3.78 15.88
CA TRP A 134 -4.51 2.74 16.89
C TRP A 134 -5.91 2.19 16.66
N PHE A 135 -6.04 0.89 16.95
CA PHE A 135 -7.24 0.06 16.79
C PHE A 135 -8.53 0.86 16.80
#